data_AF-A0A918SR68-F1
#
_entry.id   AF-A0A918SR68-F1
#
_cell.length_a   1.000
_cell.length_b   1.000
_cell.length_c   1.000
_cell.angle_alpha   90.00
_cell.angle_beta   90.00
_cell.angle_gamma   90.00
#
_symmetry.space_group_name_H-M   'P 1'
#
loop_
_entity.id
_entity.type
_entity.pdbx_description
1 polymer ?
#
loop_
_entity_poly.entity_id
_entity_poly.type
_entity_poly.pdbx_seq_one_letter_code
_entity_poly.pdbx_strand_id
1 'polypeptide(L)' 'MPEDFDDVPEAEDDVSGDAPDETGIDPRDIELVMAQTGRSRAVAVRALRDSGGDLINAIMAAGE' A
#
# COMPACT_ATOMS: atom_id res chain seq x y z
N MET A 1 41.67 -18.53 0.35
CA MET A 1 40.76 -18.59 -0.81
C MET A 1 39.81 -19.75 -0.55
N PRO A 2 38.48 -19.57 -0.58
CA PRO A 2 37.63 -18.36 -0.55
C PRO A 2 37.29 -18.01 0.92
N GLU A 3 36.76 -16.86 1.38
CA GLU A 3 35.69 -15.97 0.89
C GLU A 3 34.30 -16.62 0.88
N ASP A 4 33.78 -16.97 2.06
CA ASP A 4 32.34 -16.93 2.38
C ASP A 4 32.06 -15.48 2.84
N PHE A 5 31.51 -14.51 2.11
CA PHE A 5 30.45 -14.49 1.09
C PHE A 5 29.17 -15.23 1.49
N ASP A 6 28.78 -15.06 2.75
CA ASP A 6 27.38 -15.19 3.18
C ASP A 6 26.94 -13.87 3.84
N ASP A 7 27.24 -12.76 3.17
CA ASP A 7 26.47 -11.51 3.33
C ASP A 7 25.13 -11.79 2.65
N VAL A 8 24.29 -12.55 3.34
CA VAL A 8 22.88 -12.70 3.00
C VAL A 8 22.35 -11.27 3.09
N PRO A 9 21.95 -10.62 1.98
CA PRO A 9 21.29 -9.35 2.10
C PRO A 9 20.03 -9.63 2.92
N GLU A 10 20.03 -9.14 4.16
CA GLU A 10 18.84 -9.02 4.99
C GLU A 10 17.84 -8.25 4.14
N ALA A 11 16.99 -9.00 3.44
CA ALA A 11 15.77 -8.51 2.85
C ALA A 11 14.82 -8.23 4.02
N GLU A 12 15.16 -7.23 4.82
CA GLU A 12 14.22 -6.48 5.64
C GLU A 12 13.44 -5.54 4.72
N ASP A 13 12.79 -6.12 3.70
CA ASP A 13 11.77 -5.43 2.94
C ASP A 13 10.53 -5.36 3.85
N ASP A 14 10.43 -4.23 4.54
CA ASP A 14 9.16 -3.54 4.76
C ASP A 14 8.12 -4.22 5.69
N VAL A 15 8.55 -4.77 6.84
CA VAL A 15 7.61 -5.23 7.90
C VAL A 15 7.24 -4.09 8.86
N SER A 16 6.88 -2.92 8.35
CA SER A 16 6.33 -1.84 9.18
C SER A 16 5.18 -1.12 8.50
N GLY A 17 3.99 -1.70 8.65
CA GLY A 17 2.74 -1.00 8.38
C GLY A 17 1.64 -1.95 7.98
N ASP A 18 1.00 -2.58 8.99
CA ASP A 18 -0.36 -3.12 8.95
C ASP A 18 -0.81 -3.53 7.55
N ALA A 19 -0.57 -4.79 7.16
CA ALA A 19 -1.00 -5.32 5.87
C ALA A 19 -2.47 -4.92 5.66
N PRO A 20 -2.73 -3.90 4.82
CA PRO A 20 -4.02 -3.25 4.87
C PRO A 20 -5.03 -4.24 4.31
N ASP A 21 -6.20 -4.37 4.93
CA ASP A 21 -7.18 -5.36 4.50
C ASP A 21 -7.77 -4.95 3.13
N GLU A 22 -7.15 -5.47 2.06
CA GLU A 22 -7.49 -5.18 0.66
C GLU A 22 -8.60 -6.09 0.14
N THR A 23 -9.29 -6.81 1.03
CA THR A 23 -10.31 -7.80 0.65
C THR A 23 -11.46 -7.11 -0.07
N GLY A 24 -11.55 -7.33 -1.39
CA GLY A 24 -12.58 -6.71 -2.24
C GLY A 24 -12.23 -5.32 -2.76
N ILE A 25 -10.96 -4.91 -2.65
CA ILE A 25 -10.44 -3.65 -3.22
C ILE A 25 -9.42 -3.98 -4.30
N ASP A 26 -9.52 -3.32 -5.44
CA ASP A 26 -8.54 -3.49 -6.52
C ASP A 26 -7.19 -2.87 -6.13
N PRO A 27 -6.07 -3.61 -6.24
CA PRO A 27 -4.74 -3.09 -5.94
C PRO A 27 -4.37 -1.90 -6.83
N ARG A 28 -4.94 -1.84 -8.03
CA ARG A 28 -4.79 -0.73 -8.96
C ARG A 28 -5.41 0.57 -8.42
N ASP A 29 -6.55 0.47 -7.76
CA ASP A 29 -7.22 1.62 -7.17
C ASP A 29 -6.42 2.17 -5.98
N ILE A 30 -5.84 1.26 -5.17
CA ILE A 30 -4.98 1.60 -4.04
C ILE A 30 -3.74 2.36 -4.52
N GLU A 31 -3.08 1.87 -5.58
CA GLU A 31 -1.95 2.58 -6.19
C GLU A 31 -2.35 3.95 -6.76
N LEU A 32 -3.52 4.06 -7.42
CA LEU A 32 -4.02 5.33 -7.95
C LEU A 32 -4.30 6.34 -6.84
N VAL A 33 -4.96 5.92 -5.75
CA VAL A 33 -5.22 6.77 -4.59
C VAL A 33 -3.91 7.19 -3.93
N MET A 34 -2.97 6.27 -3.70
CA MET A 34 -1.66 6.61 -3.13
C MET A 34 -0.88 7.59 -4.03
N ALA A 35 -0.89 7.38 -5.35
CA ALA A 35 -0.17 8.23 -6.30
C ALA A 35 -0.78 9.64 -6.43
N GLN A 36 -2.12 9.76 -6.34
CA GLN A 36 -2.79 11.05 -6.42
C GLN A 36 -2.81 11.82 -5.10
N THR A 37 -2.96 11.12 -3.98
CA THR A 37 -3.13 11.75 -2.65
C THR A 37 -1.83 11.81 -1.84
N GLY A 38 -0.83 11.00 -2.19
CA GLY A 38 0.42 10.88 -1.44
C GLY A 38 0.26 10.24 -0.06
N ARG A 39 -0.91 9.66 0.25
CA ARG A 39 -1.19 9.00 1.53
C ARG A 39 -0.65 7.56 1.53
N SER A 40 -0.47 7.00 2.73
CA SER A 40 -0.07 5.61 2.92
C SER A 40 -1.11 4.62 2.40
N ARG A 41 -0.66 3.40 2.04
CA ARG A 41 -1.50 2.30 1.54
C ARG A 41 -2.70 2.00 2.42
N ALA A 42 -2.52 1.99 3.74
CA ALA A 42 -3.62 1.77 4.69
C ALA A 42 -4.72 2.84 4.62
N VAL A 43 -4.37 4.11 4.36
CA VAL A 43 -5.35 5.20 4.21
C VAL A 43 -6.11 5.06 2.90
N ALA A 44 -5.39 4.73 1.81
CA ALA A 44 -5.99 4.47 0.50
C ALA A 44 -6.97 3.29 0.55
N VAL A 45 -6.55 2.17 1.14
CA VAL A 45 -7.37 0.96 1.35
C VAL A 45 -8.61 1.30 2.18
N ARG A 46 -8.45 2.02 3.29
CA ARG A 46 -9.58 2.41 4.12
C ARG A 46 -10.57 3.31 3.38
N ALA A 47 -10.08 4.28 2.61
CA ALA A 47 -10.92 5.17 1.81
C ALA A 47 -11.69 4.43 0.72
N LEU A 48 -11.03 3.49 0.04
CA LEU A 48 -11.67 2.61 -0.95
C LEU A 48 -12.70 1.69 -0.32
N ARG A 49 -12.42 1.16 0.88
CA ARG A 49 -13.36 0.29 1.61
C ARG A 49 -14.61 1.04 2.06
N ASP A 50 -14.44 2.24 2.61
CA ASP A 50 -15.53 3.10 3.06
C ASP A 50 -16.38 3.59 1.88
N SER A 51 -15.72 3.81 0.74
CA SER A 51 -16.36 4.16 -0.53
C SER A 51 -16.93 2.95 -1.28
N GLY A 52 -16.82 1.72 -0.76
CA GLY A 52 -17.36 0.51 -1.40
C GLY A 52 -16.71 0.13 -2.73
N GLY A 53 -15.44 0.53 -2.95
CA GLY A 53 -14.73 0.32 -4.21
C GLY A 53 -14.86 1.48 -5.20
N ASP A 54 -15.55 2.59 -4.85
CA ASP A 54 -15.58 3.78 -5.70
C ASP A 54 -14.26 4.56 -5.63
N LEU A 55 -13.42 4.40 -6.65
CA LEU A 55 -12.12 5.06 -6.77
C LEU A 55 -12.20 6.59 -6.63
N ILE A 56 -13.16 7.24 -7.28
CA ILE A 56 -13.28 8.70 -7.28
C ILE A 56 -13.65 9.24 -5.90
N ASN A 57 -14.58 8.57 -5.21
CA ASN A 57 -14.95 8.91 -3.84
C ASN A 57 -13.79 8.66 -2.88
N ALA A 58 -13.04 7.57 -3.07
CA ALA A 58 -11.88 7.27 -2.25
C ALA A 58 -10.73 8.27 -2.46
N ILE A 59 -10.45 8.69 -3.70
CA ILE A 59 -9.47 9.74 -4.01
C ILE A 59 -9.89 11.06 -3.37
N MET A 60 -11.16 11.47 -3.50
CA MET A 60 -11.66 12.68 -2.84
C MET A 60 -11.55 12.59 -1.31
N ALA A 61 -11.90 11.44 -0.72
CA ALA A 61 -11.87 11.24 0.72
C ALA A 61 -10.44 11.11 1.29
N ALA A 62 -9.50 10.55 0.53
CA ALA A 62 -8.10 10.43 0.94
C ALA A 62 -7.25 11.68 0.61
N GLY A 63 -7.68 12.48 -0.36
CA GLY A 63 -6.99 13.67 -0.85
C GLY A 63 -7.33 14.97 -0.12
N GLU A 64 -8.42 15.02 0.65
CA GLU A 64 -8.71 16.07 1.64
C GLU A 64 -7.90 15.84 2.93
#